data_AF-A0A1F4U371-F1
#
_entry.id   AF-A0A1F4U371-F1
#
_cell.length_a   1.000
_cell.length_b   1.000
_cell.length_c   1.000
_cell.angle_alpha   90.00
_cell.angle_beta   90.00
_cell.angle_gamma   90.00
#
_symmetry.space_group_name_H-M   'P 1'
#
loop_
_entity.id
_entity.type
_entity.pdbx_description
1 polymer ?
#
loop_
_entity_poly.entity_id
_entity_poly.type
_entity_poly.pdbx_seq_one_letter_code
_entity_poly.pdbx_strand_id
1 'polypeptide(L)'
;MVEGIVFDQSFDDLEKALRLSAKRQAVISQNIANANTPGYKAMDFDEALDRAVERQGEKKVVMEKEMVALADNSVRYSAYLKMISNKLGILKTIASQGRR
;
A
#
# COMPACT_ATOMS: atom_id res chain seq x y z
N MET A 1 8.94 32.11 -6.13
CA MET A 1 9.21 30.78 -6.72
C MET A 1 9.29 29.63 -5.70
N VAL A 2 9.17 29.86 -4.39
CA VAL A 2 9.40 28.81 -3.37
C VAL A 2 8.14 27.95 -3.08
N GLU A 3 6.94 28.52 -3.19
CA GLU A 3 5.68 27.80 -2.88
C GLU A 3 5.37 26.61 -3.80
N GLY A 4 5.87 26.62 -5.05
CA GLY A 4 5.64 25.51 -5.98
C GLY A 4 6.39 24.23 -5.61
N ILE A 5 7.56 24.37 -4.96
CA ILE A 5 8.40 23.24 -4.55
C ILE A 5 7.83 22.59 -3.27
N VAL A 6 7.35 23.41 -2.34
CA VAL A 6 6.76 22.93 -1.08
C VAL A 6 5.42 22.20 -1.33
N PHE A 7 4.61 22.70 -2.27
CA PHE A 7 3.35 22.06 -2.64
C PHE A 7 3.55 20.67 -3.27
N ASP A 8 4.54 20.52 -4.16
CA ASP A 8 4.82 19.24 -4.83
C ASP A 8 5.38 18.20 -3.85
N GLN A 9 6.31 18.62 -2.98
CA GLN A 9 6.86 17.76 -1.92
C GLN A 9 5.77 17.28 -0.95
N SER A 10 4.83 18.14 -0.59
CA SER A 10 3.72 17.78 0.32
C SER A 10 2.79 16.73 -0.31
N PHE A 11 2.59 16.80 -1.62
CA PHE A 11 1.81 15.82 -2.38
C PHE A 11 2.52 14.47 -2.48
N ASP A 12 3.84 14.50 -2.74
CA ASP A 12 4.67 13.30 -2.79
C ASP A 12 4.72 12.60 -1.43
N ASP A 13 4.79 13.35 -0.34
CA ASP A 13 4.79 12.80 1.02
C ASP A 13 3.41 12.25 1.41
N LEU A 14 2.32 12.91 0.98
CA LEU A 14 0.96 12.36 1.11
C LEU A 14 0.81 11.05 0.32
N GLU A 15 1.32 10.99 -0.92
CA GLU A 15 1.29 9.77 -1.72
C GLU A 15 2.05 8.63 -1.04
N LYS A 16 3.25 8.90 -0.51
CA LYS A 16 4.04 7.92 0.25
C LYS A 16 3.29 7.45 1.49
N ALA A 17 2.75 8.38 2.28
CA ALA A 17 1.98 8.06 3.49
C ALA A 17 0.75 7.20 3.18
N LEU A 18 0.05 7.52 2.08
CA LEU A 18 -1.11 6.76 1.64
C LEU A 18 -0.72 5.34 1.17
N ARG A 19 0.36 5.21 0.40
CA ARG A 19 0.92 3.91 0.00
C ARG A 19 1.31 3.08 1.23
N LEU A 20 1.93 3.71 2.24
CA LEU A 20 2.31 3.07 3.48
C LEU A 20 1.08 2.59 4.27
N SER A 21 0.06 3.44 4.39
CA SER A 21 -1.21 3.11 5.03
C SER A 21 -1.90 1.93 4.34
N ALA A 22 -1.94 1.92 3.01
CA ALA A 22 -2.48 0.80 2.24
C ALA A 22 -1.70 -0.51 2.47
N LYS A 23 -0.36 -0.45 2.53
CA LYS A 23 0.46 -1.62 2.88
C LYS A 23 0.16 -2.12 4.30
N ARG A 24 0.00 -1.22 5.27
CA ARG A 24 -0.36 -1.58 6.65
C ARG A 24 -1.72 -2.26 6.71
N GLN A 25 -2.70 -1.73 5.97
CA GLN A 25 -4.02 -2.33 5.90
C GLN A 25 -3.99 -3.71 5.23
N ALA A 26 -3.15 -3.92 4.21
CA ALA A 26 -2.99 -5.22 3.56
C ALA A 26 -2.47 -6.30 4.54
N VAL A 27 -1.52 -5.94 5.42
CA VAL A 27 -1.01 -6.83 6.48
C VAL A 27 -2.10 -7.16 7.50
N ILE A 28 -2.90 -6.17 7.91
CA ILE A 28 -4.03 -6.39 8.83
C ILE A 28 -5.07 -7.32 8.20
N SER A 29 -5.46 -7.08 6.94
CA SER A 29 -6.38 -7.95 6.22
C SER A 29 -5.83 -9.38 6.09
N GLN A 30 -4.53 -9.52 5.88
CA GLN A 30 -3.89 -10.84 5.83
C GLN A 30 -3.96 -11.57 7.17
N ASN A 31 -3.67 -10.86 8.27
CA ASN A 31 -3.78 -11.41 9.61
C ASN A 31 -5.22 -11.81 9.95
N ILE A 32 -6.22 -11.02 9.53
CA ILE A 32 -7.63 -11.33 9.74
C ILE A 32 -8.05 -12.57 8.93
N ALA A 33 -7.67 -12.64 7.65
CA ALA A 33 -7.99 -13.78 6.78
C ALA A 33 -7.43 -15.10 7.34
N ASN A 34 -6.24 -15.03 7.94
CA ASN A 34 -5.52 -16.19 8.47
C ASN A 34 -5.63 -16.37 9.98
N ALA A 35 -6.41 -15.52 10.67
CA ALA A 35 -6.58 -15.56 12.12
C ALA A 35 -7.12 -16.92 12.61
N ASN A 36 -7.88 -17.61 11.77
CA ASN A 36 -8.48 -18.91 12.06
C ASN A 36 -7.67 -20.10 11.51
N THR A 37 -6.49 -19.87 10.94
CA THR A 37 -5.63 -20.93 10.41
C THR A 37 -4.72 -21.47 11.54
N PRO A 38 -4.83 -22.76 11.95
CA PRO A 38 -3.99 -23.31 13.01
C PRO A 38 -2.50 -23.18 12.69
N GLY A 39 -1.71 -22.66 13.64
CA GLY A 39 -0.27 -22.45 13.48
C GLY A 39 0.12 -21.16 12.72
N TYR A 40 -0.84 -20.35 12.28
CA TYR A 40 -0.55 -19.04 11.68
C TYR A 40 -0.13 -18.03 12.76
N LYS A 41 1.01 -17.38 12.56
CA LYS A 41 1.49 -16.28 13.42
C LYS A 41 1.16 -14.96 12.75
N ALA A 42 0.42 -14.10 13.44
CA ALA A 42 0.14 -12.75 12.98
C ALA A 42 1.46 -11.99 12.76
N MET A 43 1.53 -11.27 11.64
CA MET A 43 2.70 -10.50 11.26
C MET A 43 2.47 -9.02 11.58
N ASP A 44 3.42 -8.40 12.27
CA ASP A 44 3.37 -6.96 12.47
C ASP A 44 3.73 -6.22 11.18
N PHE A 45 3.23 -5.00 11.05
CA PHE A 45 3.50 -4.18 9.87
C PHE A 45 4.99 -3.93 9.66
N ASP A 46 5.73 -3.69 10.74
CA ASP A 46 7.17 -3.41 10.66
C ASP A 46 7.92 -4.66 10.20
N GLU A 47 7.55 -5.84 10.71
CA GLU A 47 8.09 -7.13 10.26
C GLU A 47 7.74 -7.42 8.79
N ALA A 48 6.54 -7.04 8.34
CA ALA A 48 6.14 -7.15 6.94
C ALA A 48 6.88 -6.17 6.03
N LEU A 49 7.21 -4.98 6.54
CA LEU A 49 7.98 -3.96 5.82
C LEU A 49 9.44 -4.41 5.66
N ASP A 50 10.05 -4.88 6.74
CA ASP A 50 11.41 -5.42 6.74
C ASP A 50 11.51 -6.62 5.79
N ARG A 51 10.54 -7.54 5.86
CA ARG A 51 10.45 -8.66 4.89
C ARG A 51 10.23 -8.22 3.46
N ALA A 52 9.50 -7.12 3.21
CA ALA A 52 9.31 -6.62 1.85
C ALA A 52 10.58 -6.00 1.27
N VAL A 53 11.45 -5.46 2.13
CA VAL A 53 12.80 -4.99 1.79
C VAL A 53 13.74 -6.18 1.58
N GLU A 54 13.66 -7.21 2.42
CA GLU A 54 14.49 -8.43 2.33
C GLU A 54 14.07 -9.40 1.22
N ARG A 55 12.79 -9.43 0.82
CA ARG A 55 12.23 -10.36 -0.19
C ARG A 55 12.77 -10.20 -1.61
N GLN A 56 13.73 -9.32 -1.84
CA GLN A 56 14.58 -9.41 -3.04
C GLN A 56 15.41 -10.71 -3.07
N GLY A 57 15.52 -11.46 -1.96
CA GLY A 57 16.04 -12.83 -1.89
C GLY A 57 15.05 -13.81 -1.25
N GLU A 58 14.40 -14.63 -2.09
CA GLU A 58 13.79 -15.94 -1.82
C GLU A 58 13.08 -16.25 -0.47
N LYS A 59 11.77 -16.60 -0.52
CA LYS A 59 11.27 -17.93 -0.10
C LYS A 59 9.77 -18.18 -0.31
N LYS A 60 9.52 -19.46 -0.62
CA LYS A 60 8.29 -20.21 -0.92
C LYS A 60 7.38 -20.35 0.33
N VAL A 61 6.12 -19.96 0.23
CA VAL A 61 5.07 -20.19 1.25
C VAL A 61 3.90 -20.94 0.58
N VAL A 62 3.27 -21.84 1.34
CA VAL A 62 2.28 -22.84 0.87
C VAL A 62 1.09 -22.14 0.17
N MET A 63 0.77 -22.60 -1.05
CA MET A 63 0.25 -21.71 -2.10
C MET A 63 -1.29 -21.72 -2.25
N GLU A 64 -1.98 -22.85 -2.15
CA GLU A 64 -3.31 -22.96 -2.79
C GLU A 64 -4.48 -22.27 -2.06
N LYS A 65 -4.57 -22.38 -0.72
CA LYS A 65 -5.68 -21.78 0.05
C LYS A 65 -5.41 -20.31 0.42
N GLU A 66 -4.13 -20.02 0.65
CA GLU A 66 -3.62 -18.68 0.94
C GLU A 66 -3.63 -17.79 -0.31
N MET A 67 -3.35 -18.32 -1.52
CA MET A 67 -3.35 -17.50 -2.73
C MET A 67 -4.71 -16.92 -3.08
N VAL A 68 -5.83 -17.55 -2.73
CA VAL A 68 -7.16 -17.00 -3.05
C VAL A 68 -7.45 -15.80 -2.17
N ALA A 69 -7.18 -15.90 -0.86
CA ALA A 69 -7.36 -14.81 0.08
C ALA A 69 -6.34 -13.67 -0.15
N LEU A 70 -5.08 -14.02 -0.46
CA LEU A 70 -4.03 -13.06 -0.85
C LEU A 70 -4.34 -12.38 -2.19
N ALA A 71 -4.89 -13.11 -3.17
CA ALA A 71 -5.26 -12.56 -4.46
C ALA A 71 -6.40 -11.56 -4.32
N ASP A 72 -7.49 -11.88 -3.60
CA ASP A 72 -8.59 -10.93 -3.43
C ASP A 72 -8.15 -9.66 -2.66
N ASN A 73 -7.35 -9.84 -1.61
CA ASN A 73 -6.75 -8.76 -0.84
C ASN A 73 -5.89 -7.85 -1.75
N SER A 74 -4.89 -8.40 -2.44
CA SER A 74 -4.00 -7.64 -3.32
C SER A 74 -4.74 -6.96 -4.49
N VAL A 75 -5.74 -7.61 -5.08
CA VAL A 75 -6.55 -7.05 -6.17
C VAL A 75 -7.41 -5.88 -5.69
N ARG A 76 -8.11 -6.00 -4.55
CA ARG A 76 -8.89 -4.88 -3.99
C ARG A 76 -8.04 -3.68 -3.63
N TYR A 77 -6.91 -3.88 -2.94
CA TYR A 77 -6.05 -2.75 -2.58
C TYR A 77 -5.40 -2.10 -3.79
N SER A 78 -4.98 -2.87 -4.80
CA SER A 78 -4.44 -2.28 -6.02
C SER A 78 -5.48 -1.43 -6.75
N ALA A 79 -6.76 -1.84 -6.74
CA ALA A 79 -7.86 -1.03 -7.26
C ALA A 79 -8.07 0.27 -6.45
N TYR A 80 -8.12 0.20 -5.13
CA TYR A 80 -8.25 1.39 -4.28
C TYR A 80 -7.09 2.36 -4.43
N LEU A 81 -5.85 1.85 -4.45
CA LEU A 81 -4.66 2.67 -4.67
C LEU A 81 -4.69 3.34 -6.05
N LYS A 82 -5.12 2.63 -7.09
CA LYS A 82 -5.26 3.19 -8.44
C LYS A 82 -6.32 4.30 -8.49
N MET A 83 -7.44 4.12 -7.80
CA MET A 83 -8.48 5.14 -7.70
C MET A 83 -8.00 6.39 -6.94
N ILE A 84 -7.28 6.21 -5.83
CA ILE A 84 -6.76 7.34 -5.05
C ILE A 84 -5.64 8.05 -5.82
N SER A 85 -4.71 7.33 -6.42
CA SER A 85 -3.65 7.90 -7.26
C SER A 85 -4.24 8.70 -8.43
N ASN A 86 -5.28 8.19 -9.09
CA ASN A 86 -5.98 8.93 -10.14
C ASN A 86 -6.62 10.23 -9.60
N LYS A 87 -7.33 10.17 -8.46
CA LYS A 87 -7.91 11.37 -7.82
C LYS A 87 -6.84 12.39 -7.40
N LEU A 88 -5.73 11.94 -6.82
CA LEU A 88 -4.61 12.78 -6.41
C LEU A 88 -3.92 13.43 -7.62
N GLY A 89 -3.74 12.69 -8.72
CA GLY A 89 -3.19 13.24 -9.96
C GLY A 89 -4.07 14.35 -10.55
N ILE A 90 -5.40 14.19 -10.51
CA ILE A 90 -6.33 15.24 -10.92
C ILE A 90 -6.21 16.46 -10.00
N LEU A 91 -6.16 16.28 -8.68
CA LEU A 91 -6.00 17.39 -7.73
C LEU A 91 -4.67 18.13 -7.92
N LYS A 92 -3.57 17.41 -8.13
CA LYS A 92 -2.25 17.97 -8.46
C LYS A 92 -2.30 18.78 -9.76
N THR A 93 -2.99 18.27 -10.78
CA THR A 93 -3.15 18.96 -12.06
C THR A 93 -3.97 20.24 -11.91
N ILE A 94 -5.08 20.19 -11.16
CA ILE A 94 -5.92 21.37 -10.93
C ILE A 94 -5.18 22.43 -10.10
N ALA A 95 -4.52 22.03 -9.00
CA ALA A 95 -3.78 22.95 -8.14
C ALA A 95 -2.58 23.60 -8.85
N SER A 96 -1.92 22.88 -9.77
CA SER A 96 -0.84 23.44 -10.59
C SER A 96 -1.33 24.34 -11.72
N GLN A 97 -2.50 24.05 -12.32
CA GLN A 97 -3.09 24.86 -13.40
C GLN A 97 -3.85 26.09 -12.89
N GLY A 98 -4.44 26.06 -11.69
CA GLY A 98 -5.16 27.18 -11.07
C GLY A 98 -4.25 28.28 -10.51
N ARG A 99 -2.93 28.08 -10.52
CA ARG A 99 -1.91 29.05 -10.08
C ARG A 99 -1.34 29.86 -11.26
N ARG A 100 -2.22 30.29 -12.18
CA ARG A 100 -1.94 31.23 -13.26
C ARG A 100 -2.77 32.49 -13.07
#